data_AF-A0A7V5Q1K7-F1
#
_entry.id   AF-A0A7V5Q1K7-F1
#
_cell.length_a   1.000
_cell.length_b   1.000
_cell.length_c   1.000
_cell.angle_alpha   90.00
_cell.angle_beta   90.00
_cell.angle_gamma   90.00
#
_symmetry.space_group_name_H-M   'P 1'
#
loop_
_entity.id
_entity.type
_entity.pdbx_description
1 polymer ?
#
loop_
_entity_poly.entity_id
_entity_poly.type
_entity_poly.pdbx_seq_one_letter_code
_entity_poly.pdbx_strand_id
1 'polypeptide(L)'
;MSSTPSPGVYYDVPFEDYKEWDAMNHSTLKHGLRSMAHLKACLDDPPEPSKAMRLGSLVHAAALEPLEMLNRYIALPPFENDIRRPDGTEYANVKATKAYKDSVADFMDEHPDKTVITQEEFDVLKGVCAALQANKRCRDWLFAGGQTELSMVWEDPDTGVLCKGRIDKLLPGLIVDIKTTSDAMRFESQIAKLAYHQQMAFYRDGLMLASGEECQAAIVAIESAAPFGIRAAIVADDAINWGRESYRRLLREYAACRAANEWPNYESPDYWHLPSWATADAINDEIVELVIGGQAVGVK
;
A
#
# COMPACT_ATOMS: atom_id res chain seq x y z
N MET A 1 -1.26 -23.66 -14.73
CA MET A 1 -1.68 -22.31 -15.14
C MET A 1 -3.18 -22.24 -14.93
N SER A 2 -3.61 -21.58 -13.86
CA SER A 2 -5.03 -21.30 -13.67
C SER A 2 -5.42 -20.24 -14.69
N SER A 3 -6.40 -20.53 -15.54
CA SER A 3 -6.92 -19.52 -16.48
C SER A 3 -7.57 -18.39 -15.71
N THR A 4 -7.35 -17.14 -16.13
CA THR A 4 -8.09 -15.98 -15.60
C THR A 4 -9.59 -16.29 -15.59
N PRO A 5 -10.27 -16.18 -14.45
CA PRO A 5 -11.69 -16.51 -14.39
C PRO A 5 -12.52 -15.42 -15.09
N SER A 6 -13.78 -15.72 -15.41
CA SER A 6 -14.69 -14.76 -16.02
C SER A 6 -14.95 -13.54 -15.11
N PRO A 7 -15.49 -12.42 -15.62
CA PRO A 7 -15.96 -11.34 -14.76
C PRO A 7 -16.90 -11.84 -13.64
N GLY A 8 -16.69 -11.37 -12.42
CA GLY A 8 -17.42 -11.80 -11.23
C GLY A 8 -16.60 -11.62 -9.94
N VAL A 9 -17.18 -12.09 -8.84
CA VAL A 9 -16.60 -12.07 -7.49
C VAL A 9 -16.23 -13.49 -7.05
N TYR A 10 -15.07 -13.62 -6.43
CA TYR A 10 -14.45 -14.89 -6.04
C TYR A 10 -13.99 -14.86 -4.59
N TYR A 11 -14.48 -15.81 -3.81
CA TYR A 11 -14.17 -15.99 -2.39
C TYR A 11 -13.03 -16.99 -2.22
N ASP A 12 -12.28 -16.87 -1.13
CA ASP A 12 -11.27 -17.84 -0.68
C ASP A 12 -10.21 -18.19 -1.75
N VAL A 13 -9.93 -17.25 -2.67
CA VAL A 13 -8.89 -17.43 -3.70
C VAL A 13 -7.51 -17.30 -3.05
N PRO A 14 -6.64 -18.32 -3.13
CA PRO A 14 -5.26 -18.18 -2.68
C PRO A 14 -4.56 -17.01 -3.38
N PHE A 15 -3.76 -16.24 -2.64
CA PHE A 15 -3.13 -15.05 -3.21
C PHE A 15 -2.20 -15.38 -4.39
N GLU A 16 -1.53 -16.53 -4.34
CA GLU A 16 -0.70 -17.03 -5.45
C GLU A 16 -1.53 -17.24 -6.73
N ASP A 17 -2.72 -17.84 -6.63
CA ASP A 17 -3.60 -18.03 -7.78
C ASP A 17 -4.12 -16.69 -8.33
N TYR A 18 -4.46 -15.74 -7.45
CA TYR A 18 -4.88 -14.39 -7.84
C TYR A 18 -3.80 -13.65 -8.64
N LYS A 19 -2.53 -13.79 -8.26
CA LYS A 19 -1.41 -13.13 -8.95
C LYS A 19 -1.29 -13.60 -10.40
N GLU A 20 -1.51 -14.89 -10.65
CA GLU A 20 -1.40 -15.51 -11.98
C GLU A 20 -2.49 -15.10 -12.97
N TRP A 21 -3.59 -14.48 -12.52
CA TRP A 21 -4.65 -14.01 -13.40
C TRP A 21 -4.15 -12.92 -14.36
N ASP A 22 -4.21 -13.17 -15.67
CA ASP A 22 -3.93 -12.19 -16.72
C ASP A 22 -5.06 -11.15 -16.81
N ALA A 23 -5.01 -10.16 -15.91
CA ALA A 23 -5.90 -9.02 -15.86
C ALA A 23 -5.21 -7.84 -15.16
N MET A 24 -5.56 -6.61 -15.56
CA MET A 24 -4.95 -5.39 -15.04
C MET A 24 -5.37 -5.13 -13.60
N ASN A 25 -4.42 -4.92 -12.69
CA ASN A 25 -4.70 -4.50 -11.32
C ASN A 25 -4.23 -3.05 -11.07
N HIS A 26 -4.75 -2.41 -10.02
CA HIS A 26 -4.39 -1.04 -9.70
C HIS A 26 -2.89 -0.87 -9.38
N SER A 27 -2.27 -1.83 -8.68
CA SER A 27 -0.86 -1.71 -8.29
C SER A 27 0.08 -1.63 -9.49
N THR A 28 -0.25 -2.28 -10.60
CA THR A 28 0.45 -2.19 -11.88
C THR A 28 0.01 -0.93 -12.64
N LEU A 29 -1.30 -0.69 -12.77
CA LEU A 29 -1.85 0.42 -13.55
C LEU A 29 -1.30 1.77 -13.10
N LYS A 30 -1.15 2.01 -11.79
CA LYS A 30 -0.67 3.27 -11.24
C LYS A 30 0.75 3.64 -11.69
N HIS A 31 1.57 2.69 -12.18
CA HIS A 31 2.88 3.03 -12.77
C HIS A 31 2.72 3.91 -14.02
N GLY A 32 1.56 3.84 -14.68
CA GLY A 32 1.18 4.74 -15.77
C GLY A 32 1.06 6.20 -15.35
N LEU A 33 0.88 6.51 -14.06
CA LEU A 33 0.96 7.89 -13.55
C LEU A 33 2.34 8.52 -13.80
N ARG A 34 3.38 7.68 -13.91
CA ARG A 34 4.75 8.12 -14.20
C ARG A 34 5.00 8.17 -15.71
N SER A 35 4.76 7.07 -16.43
CA SER A 35 4.62 7.02 -17.90
C SER A 35 4.17 5.62 -18.34
N MET A 36 3.70 5.47 -19.58
CA MET A 36 3.33 4.17 -20.14
C MET A 36 4.54 3.23 -20.26
N ALA A 37 5.75 3.75 -20.48
CA ALA A 37 6.97 2.96 -20.40
C ALA A 37 7.22 2.35 -19.00
N HIS A 38 6.91 3.07 -17.92
CA HIS A 38 7.03 2.53 -16.55
C HIS A 38 5.97 1.48 -16.25
N LEU A 39 4.75 1.65 -16.78
CA LEU A 39 3.71 0.63 -16.72
C LEU A 39 4.18 -0.64 -17.44
N LYS A 40 4.71 -0.51 -18.68
CA LYS A 40 5.24 -1.65 -19.44
C LYS A 40 6.38 -2.37 -18.71
N ALA A 41 7.33 -1.61 -18.15
CA ALA A 41 8.41 -2.20 -17.37
C ALA A 41 7.88 -3.01 -16.17
N CYS A 42 6.85 -2.51 -15.48
CA CYS A 42 6.22 -3.24 -14.38
C CYS A 42 5.43 -4.47 -14.83
N LEU A 43 4.86 -4.47 -16.05
CA LEU A 43 4.20 -5.66 -16.62
C LEU A 43 5.21 -6.75 -16.97
N ASP A 44 6.38 -6.36 -17.49
CA ASP A 44 7.41 -7.30 -17.93
C ASP A 44 8.25 -7.84 -16.77
N ASP A 45 8.55 -6.98 -15.80
CA ASP A 45 9.38 -7.27 -14.64
C ASP A 45 8.80 -6.57 -13.40
N PRO A 46 7.83 -7.20 -12.71
CA PRO A 46 7.23 -6.63 -11.50
C PRO A 46 8.28 -6.43 -10.40
N PRO A 47 8.30 -5.27 -9.72
CA PRO A 47 9.32 -5.00 -8.70
C PRO A 47 9.15 -5.87 -7.45
N GLU A 48 10.28 -6.29 -6.89
CA GLU A 48 10.32 -7.03 -5.62
C GLU A 48 9.79 -6.19 -4.44
N PRO A 49 9.04 -6.81 -3.49
CA PRO A 49 8.55 -6.10 -2.32
C PRO A 49 9.66 -5.55 -1.43
N SER A 50 9.59 -4.24 -1.16
CA SER A 50 10.48 -3.59 -0.18
C SER A 50 10.26 -4.10 1.25
N LYS A 51 11.22 -3.86 2.16
CA LYS A 51 11.07 -4.20 3.59
C LYS A 51 9.80 -3.62 4.22
N ALA A 52 9.47 -2.36 3.88
CA ALA A 52 8.26 -1.71 4.38
C ALA A 52 6.98 -2.39 3.86
N MET A 53 6.98 -2.85 2.60
CA MET A 53 5.87 -3.63 2.04
C MET A 53 5.73 -4.98 2.72
N ARG A 54 6.84 -5.67 3.01
CA ARG A 54 6.83 -6.95 3.75
C ARG A 54 6.23 -6.78 5.15
N LEU A 55 6.62 -5.75 5.89
CA LEU A 55 6.00 -5.41 7.18
C LEU A 55 4.51 -5.09 7.04
N GLY A 56 4.14 -4.35 5.98
CA GLY A 56 2.74 -4.08 5.64
C GLY A 56 1.94 -5.37 5.43
N SER A 57 2.46 -6.32 4.65
CA SER A 57 1.83 -7.63 4.41
C SER A 57 1.69 -8.46 5.68
N LEU A 58 2.68 -8.38 6.59
CA LEU A 58 2.62 -9.05 7.88
C LEU A 58 1.51 -8.45 8.78
N VAL A 59 1.44 -7.12 8.88
CA VAL A 59 0.38 -6.41 9.63
C VAL A 59 -1.00 -6.72 9.06
N HIS A 60 -1.11 -6.71 7.73
CA HIS A 60 -2.34 -7.03 7.00
C HIS A 60 -2.84 -8.44 7.34
N ALA A 61 -1.97 -9.44 7.20
CA ALA A 61 -2.30 -10.83 7.53
C ALA A 61 -2.71 -10.96 9.01
N ALA A 62 -2.01 -10.31 9.93
CA ALA A 62 -2.37 -10.34 11.35
C ALA A 62 -3.73 -9.69 11.64
N ALA A 63 -4.10 -8.63 10.93
CA ALA A 63 -5.34 -7.89 11.15
C ALA A 63 -6.57 -8.57 10.53
N LEU A 64 -6.43 -9.18 9.35
CA LEU A 64 -7.54 -9.67 8.54
C LEU A 64 -7.62 -11.19 8.46
N GLU A 65 -6.49 -11.87 8.53
CA GLU A 65 -6.38 -13.32 8.34
C GLU A 65 -5.54 -13.97 9.46
N PRO A 66 -5.90 -13.82 10.75
CA PRO A 66 -5.02 -14.21 11.86
C PRO A 66 -4.64 -15.69 11.86
N LEU A 67 -5.51 -16.57 11.35
CA LEU A 67 -5.19 -18.00 11.20
C LEU A 67 -4.17 -18.23 10.07
N GLU A 68 -4.36 -17.59 8.92
CA GLU A 68 -3.40 -17.68 7.81
C GLU A 68 -2.07 -17.00 8.14
N MET A 69 -2.06 -16.01 9.03
CA MET A 69 -0.82 -15.44 9.56
C MET A 69 -0.02 -16.51 10.32
N LEU A 70 -0.66 -17.33 11.16
CA LEU A 70 0.02 -18.41 11.89
C LEU A 70 0.52 -19.54 10.97
N ASN A 71 -0.17 -19.76 9.84
CA ASN A 71 0.26 -20.71 8.82
C ASN A 71 1.49 -20.18 8.05
N ARG A 72 1.46 -18.91 7.64
CA ARG A 72 2.47 -18.28 6.77
C ARG A 72 3.71 -17.81 7.51
N TYR A 73 3.59 -17.41 8.77
CA TYR A 73 4.67 -16.75 9.51
C TYR A 73 5.08 -17.53 10.75
N ILE A 74 6.36 -17.40 11.11
CA ILE A 74 6.90 -17.95 12.36
C ILE A 74 7.92 -16.99 12.96
N ALA A 75 7.81 -16.73 14.25
CA ALA A 75 8.77 -15.89 14.96
C ALA A 75 10.08 -16.65 15.19
N LEU A 76 11.20 -15.97 14.96
CA LEU A 76 12.51 -16.48 15.36
C LEU A 76 12.54 -16.75 16.86
N PRO A 77 13.04 -17.94 17.28
CA PRO A 77 13.45 -18.14 18.66
C PRO A 77 14.52 -17.11 19.04
N PRO A 78 14.62 -16.71 20.32
CA PRO A 78 15.58 -15.72 20.76
C PRO A 78 16.98 -16.33 20.89
N PHE A 79 17.56 -16.81 19.77
CA PHE A 79 18.87 -17.46 19.71
C PHE A 79 20.00 -16.60 20.30
N GLU A 80 19.84 -15.28 20.28
CA GLU A 80 20.72 -14.34 20.97
C GLU A 80 20.92 -14.65 22.47
N ASN A 81 19.94 -15.28 23.13
CA ASN A 81 20.01 -15.62 24.54
C ASN A 81 20.95 -16.80 24.81
N ASP A 82 21.11 -17.70 23.84
CA ASP A 82 21.88 -18.94 23.99
C ASP A 82 23.32 -18.82 23.46
N ILE A 83 23.63 -17.76 22.71
CA ILE A 83 24.95 -17.54 22.12
C ILE A 83 25.78 -16.61 22.99
N ARG A 84 26.90 -17.12 23.52
CA ARG A 84 27.87 -16.38 24.35
C ARG A 84 29.29 -16.61 23.85
N ARG A 85 30.22 -15.73 24.24
CA ARG A 85 31.65 -15.94 24.00
C ARG A 85 32.17 -17.11 24.86
N PRO A 86 33.32 -17.72 24.52
CA PRO A 86 33.90 -18.81 25.31
C PRO A 86 34.18 -18.45 26.78
N ASP A 87 34.35 -17.17 27.09
CA ASP A 87 34.56 -16.64 28.44
C ASP A 87 33.24 -16.34 29.19
N GLY A 88 32.09 -16.65 28.60
CA GLY A 88 30.75 -16.42 29.15
C GLY A 88 30.21 -15.00 28.95
N THR A 89 30.98 -14.08 28.35
CA THR A 89 30.52 -12.70 28.12
C THR A 89 29.66 -12.58 26.85
N GLU A 90 28.87 -11.51 26.77
CA GLU A 90 27.99 -11.25 25.63
C GLU A 90 28.75 -10.68 24.42
N TYR A 91 28.22 -10.94 23.23
CA TYR A 91 28.68 -10.27 22.01
C TYR A 91 28.02 -8.88 21.92
N ALA A 92 28.79 -7.85 21.55
CA ALA A 92 28.25 -6.52 21.28
C ALA A 92 27.22 -6.52 20.13
N ASN A 93 27.36 -7.46 19.19
CA ASN A 93 26.38 -7.72 18.14
C ASN A 93 26.33 -9.23 17.86
N VAL A 94 25.54 -9.95 18.65
CA VAL A 94 25.35 -11.40 18.50
C VAL A 94 24.80 -11.77 17.12
N LYS A 95 23.95 -10.93 16.52
CA LYS A 95 23.34 -11.14 15.19
C LYS A 95 24.38 -11.15 14.05
N ALA A 96 25.56 -10.57 14.26
CA ALA A 96 26.65 -10.61 13.29
C ALA A 96 27.51 -11.89 13.35
N THR A 97 27.39 -12.67 14.43
CA THR A 97 28.19 -13.88 14.65
C THR A 97 27.82 -14.99 13.67
N LYS A 98 28.77 -15.88 13.37
CA LYS A 98 28.51 -17.06 12.56
C LYS A 98 27.50 -17.99 13.23
N ALA A 99 27.66 -18.25 14.53
CA ALA A 99 26.76 -19.11 15.31
C ALA A 99 25.29 -18.66 15.19
N TYR A 100 25.02 -17.35 15.30
CA TYR A 100 23.65 -16.84 15.15
C TYR A 100 23.11 -17.03 13.74
N LYS A 101 23.92 -16.75 12.71
CA LYS A 101 23.52 -16.92 11.30
C LYS A 101 23.27 -18.39 10.96
N ASP A 102 24.09 -19.29 11.49
CA ASP A 102 23.93 -20.74 11.33
C ASP A 102 22.62 -21.18 12.01
N SER A 103 22.33 -20.78 13.26
CA SER A 103 21.06 -21.10 13.93
C SER A 103 19.83 -20.55 13.21
N VAL A 104 19.91 -19.32 12.66
CA VAL A 104 18.83 -18.76 11.84
C VAL A 104 18.65 -19.55 10.54
N ALA A 105 19.74 -19.94 9.88
CA ALA A 105 19.70 -20.73 8.66
C ALA A 105 19.09 -22.12 8.92
N ASP A 106 19.55 -22.82 9.95
CA ASP A 106 19.01 -24.12 10.35
C ASP A 106 17.49 -24.03 10.64
N PHE A 107 17.06 -22.98 11.33
CA PHE A 107 15.63 -22.75 11.62
C PHE A 107 14.81 -22.46 10.36
N MET A 108 15.37 -21.73 9.39
CA MET A 108 14.72 -21.50 8.09
C MET A 108 14.62 -22.80 7.28
N ASP A 109 15.65 -23.65 7.33
CA ASP A 109 15.68 -24.95 6.65
C ASP A 109 14.69 -25.95 7.28
N GLU A 110 14.45 -25.88 8.59
CA GLU A 110 13.41 -26.66 9.29
C GLU A 110 11.98 -26.18 8.99
N HIS A 111 11.83 -24.95 8.47
CA HIS A 111 10.55 -24.32 8.20
C HIS A 111 10.47 -23.71 6.78
N PRO A 112 10.71 -24.50 5.72
CA PRO A 112 10.84 -23.99 4.35
C PRO A 112 9.56 -23.34 3.81
N ASP A 113 8.40 -23.73 4.35
CA ASP A 113 7.08 -23.22 3.94
C ASP A 113 6.65 -21.97 4.73
N LYS A 114 7.47 -21.47 5.67
CA LYS A 114 7.13 -20.32 6.50
C LYS A 114 8.06 -19.14 6.26
N THR A 115 7.48 -17.95 6.27
CA THR A 115 8.22 -16.71 6.36
C THR A 115 8.63 -16.46 7.81
N VAL A 116 9.93 -16.52 8.06
CA VAL A 116 10.51 -16.23 9.36
C VAL A 116 10.46 -14.72 9.63
N ILE A 117 9.92 -14.32 10.79
CA ILE A 117 9.86 -12.94 11.25
C ILE A 117 10.72 -12.74 12.50
N THR A 118 11.27 -11.55 12.65
CA THR A 118 12.08 -11.16 13.81
C THR A 118 11.23 -10.94 15.06
N GLN A 119 11.85 -11.01 16.23
CA GLN A 119 11.18 -10.67 17.49
C GLN A 119 10.69 -9.21 17.48
N GLU A 120 11.45 -8.30 16.87
CA GLU A 120 11.05 -6.90 16.73
C GLU A 120 9.79 -6.74 15.85
N GLU A 121 9.69 -7.47 14.73
CA GLU A 121 8.47 -7.48 13.90
C GLU A 121 7.27 -8.08 14.64
N PHE A 122 7.49 -9.14 15.41
CA PHE A 122 6.44 -9.73 16.25
C PHE A 122 5.95 -8.76 17.34
N ASP A 123 6.84 -7.97 17.94
CA ASP A 123 6.48 -6.95 18.91
C ASP A 123 5.68 -5.80 18.27
N VAL A 124 6.04 -5.39 17.05
CA VAL A 124 5.25 -4.45 16.25
C VAL A 124 3.84 -5.00 16.01
N LEU A 125 3.70 -6.28 15.63
CA LEU A 125 2.38 -6.88 15.43
C LEU A 125 1.51 -6.85 16.67
N LYS A 126 2.06 -7.23 17.84
CA LYS A 126 1.33 -7.19 19.11
C LYS A 126 0.82 -5.77 19.40
N GLY A 127 1.68 -4.76 19.21
CA GLY A 127 1.34 -3.36 19.41
C GLY A 127 0.23 -2.88 18.47
N VAL A 128 0.36 -3.17 17.18
CA VAL A 128 -0.63 -2.83 16.16
C VAL A 128 -1.97 -3.51 16.44
N CYS A 129 -1.98 -4.82 16.74
CA CYS A 129 -3.22 -5.54 17.05
C CYS A 129 -3.94 -4.95 18.27
N ALA A 130 -3.20 -4.59 19.32
CA ALA A 130 -3.77 -3.92 20.48
C ALA A 130 -4.36 -2.54 20.13
N ALA A 131 -3.67 -1.74 19.31
CA ALA A 131 -4.14 -0.44 18.87
C ALA A 131 -5.41 -0.53 17.99
N LEU A 132 -5.47 -1.51 17.08
CA LEU A 132 -6.65 -1.79 16.27
C LEU A 132 -7.85 -2.20 17.14
N GLN A 133 -7.63 -3.07 18.14
CA GLN A 133 -8.68 -3.46 19.09
C GLN A 133 -9.16 -2.29 19.95
N ALA A 134 -8.28 -1.36 20.33
CA ALA A 134 -8.66 -0.18 21.09
C ALA A 134 -9.47 0.84 20.25
N ASN A 135 -9.25 0.89 18.95
CA ASN A 135 -9.92 1.85 18.06
C ASN A 135 -11.35 1.42 17.68
N LYS A 136 -12.35 2.28 17.97
CA LYS A 136 -13.77 1.96 17.71
C LYS A 136 -14.05 1.65 16.23
N ARG A 137 -13.58 2.49 15.31
CA ARG A 137 -13.83 2.30 13.87
C ARG A 137 -13.20 1.00 13.38
N CYS A 138 -11.99 0.67 13.83
CA CYS A 138 -11.34 -0.59 13.45
C CYS A 138 -12.11 -1.81 13.97
N ARG A 139 -12.68 -1.76 15.18
CA ARG A 139 -13.55 -2.84 15.65
C ARG A 139 -14.79 -3.01 14.77
N ASP A 140 -15.44 -1.89 14.42
CA ASP A 140 -16.64 -1.90 13.60
C ASP A 140 -16.35 -2.32 12.14
N TRP A 141 -15.14 -2.06 11.64
CA TRP A 141 -14.78 -2.24 10.23
C TRP A 141 -14.01 -3.53 9.94
N LEU A 142 -13.06 -3.91 10.79
CA LEU A 142 -12.16 -5.04 10.54
C LEU A 142 -12.65 -6.32 11.24
N PHE A 143 -13.13 -6.19 12.48
CA PHE A 143 -13.52 -7.34 13.31
C PHE A 143 -15.01 -7.69 13.24
N ALA A 144 -15.83 -6.84 12.61
CA ALA A 144 -17.20 -7.20 12.26
C ALA A 144 -17.22 -8.34 11.23
N GLY A 145 -18.33 -9.09 11.21
CA GLY A 145 -18.58 -10.09 10.16
C GLY A 145 -18.56 -9.43 8.78
N GLY A 146 -18.03 -10.13 7.79
CA GLY A 146 -17.79 -9.63 6.45
C GLY A 146 -16.78 -10.51 5.73
N GLN A 147 -16.49 -10.18 4.48
CA GLN A 147 -15.57 -10.96 3.66
C GLN A 147 -14.19 -10.32 3.69
N THR A 148 -13.15 -11.11 3.88
CA THR A 148 -11.76 -10.67 3.79
C THR A 148 -11.15 -11.18 2.50
N GLU A 149 -10.17 -10.46 1.95
CA GLU A 149 -9.41 -10.90 0.77
C GLU A 149 -10.26 -11.25 -0.47
N LEU A 150 -11.38 -10.54 -0.63
CA LEU A 150 -12.34 -10.80 -1.70
C LEU A 150 -11.72 -10.45 -3.05
N SER A 151 -11.60 -11.43 -3.93
CA SER A 151 -11.06 -11.25 -5.27
C SER A 151 -12.18 -10.96 -6.27
N MET A 152 -11.91 -10.11 -7.24
CA MET A 152 -12.88 -9.72 -8.26
C MET A 152 -12.19 -9.53 -9.61
N VAL A 153 -12.95 -9.84 -10.66
CA VAL A 153 -12.57 -9.64 -12.06
C VAL A 153 -13.71 -8.90 -12.75
N TRP A 154 -13.40 -7.92 -13.58
CA TRP A 154 -14.39 -7.19 -14.36
C TRP A 154 -13.80 -6.73 -15.69
N GLU A 155 -14.66 -6.48 -16.66
CA GLU A 155 -14.26 -5.83 -17.91
C GLU A 155 -14.53 -4.33 -17.80
N ASP A 156 -13.54 -3.49 -18.11
CA ASP A 156 -13.76 -2.05 -18.21
C ASP A 156 -14.60 -1.75 -19.47
N PRO A 157 -15.79 -1.16 -19.35
CA PRO A 157 -16.72 -1.01 -20.46
C PRO A 157 -16.25 -0.02 -21.53
N ASP A 158 -15.37 0.93 -21.19
CA ASP A 158 -14.86 1.93 -22.12
C ASP A 158 -13.76 1.36 -23.04
N THR A 159 -12.95 0.44 -22.52
CA THR A 159 -11.72 -0.02 -23.18
C THR A 159 -11.69 -1.51 -23.49
N GLY A 160 -12.61 -2.30 -22.92
CA GLY A 160 -12.59 -3.77 -22.98
C GLY A 160 -11.43 -4.41 -22.21
N VAL A 161 -10.69 -3.63 -21.40
CA VAL A 161 -9.56 -4.16 -20.63
C VAL A 161 -10.09 -4.97 -19.45
N LEU A 162 -9.71 -6.26 -19.41
CA LEU A 162 -10.00 -7.10 -18.26
C LEU A 162 -9.16 -6.64 -17.06
N CYS A 163 -9.84 -6.36 -15.97
CA CYS A 163 -9.31 -5.84 -14.73
C CYS A 163 -9.52 -6.83 -13.59
N LYS A 164 -8.65 -6.77 -12.57
CA LYS A 164 -8.76 -7.55 -11.33
C LYS A 164 -8.44 -6.70 -10.11
N GLY A 165 -9.02 -7.07 -8.99
CA GLY A 165 -8.83 -6.42 -7.70
C GLY A 165 -8.99 -7.42 -6.57
N ARG A 166 -8.34 -7.13 -5.44
CA ARG A 166 -8.51 -7.88 -4.21
C ARG A 166 -8.78 -6.88 -3.09
N ILE A 167 -9.97 -6.98 -2.53
CA ILE A 167 -10.45 -6.11 -1.46
C ILE A 167 -10.05 -6.74 -0.12
N ASP A 168 -9.32 -5.99 0.69
CA ASP A 168 -8.87 -6.40 2.02
C ASP A 168 -10.06 -6.83 2.91
N LYS A 169 -11.11 -6.00 2.97
CA LYS A 169 -12.33 -6.25 3.73
C LYS A 169 -13.56 -5.65 3.06
N LEU A 170 -14.59 -6.47 2.88
CA LEU A 170 -15.92 -6.06 2.43
C LEU A 170 -16.94 -6.27 3.55
N LEU A 171 -17.63 -5.19 3.90
CA LEU A 171 -18.82 -5.14 4.74
C LEU A 171 -20.02 -4.70 3.87
N PRO A 172 -21.27 -4.91 4.33
CA PRO A 172 -22.43 -4.38 3.61
C PRO A 172 -22.30 -2.87 3.35
N GLY A 173 -22.15 -2.50 2.07
CA GLY A 173 -22.04 -1.10 1.64
C GLY A 173 -20.69 -0.41 1.91
N LEU A 174 -19.65 -1.15 2.35
CA LEU A 174 -18.35 -0.56 2.69
C LEU A 174 -17.18 -1.47 2.35
N ILE A 175 -16.31 -0.98 1.47
CA ILE A 175 -14.96 -1.49 1.24
C ILE A 175 -14.03 -0.85 2.28
N VAL A 176 -13.19 -1.66 2.93
CA VAL A 176 -12.18 -1.17 3.87
C VAL A 176 -10.83 -1.71 3.44
N ASP A 177 -9.85 -0.83 3.32
CA ASP A 177 -8.47 -1.15 2.96
C ASP A 177 -7.52 -0.69 4.09
N ILE A 178 -6.49 -1.49 4.37
CA ILE A 178 -5.53 -1.22 5.44
C ILE A 178 -4.19 -0.78 4.84
N LYS A 179 -3.64 0.32 5.38
CA LYS A 179 -2.34 0.85 4.99
C LYS A 179 -1.45 1.08 6.21
N THR A 180 -0.24 0.53 6.19
CA THR A 180 0.79 0.93 7.15
C THR A 180 1.43 2.25 6.74
N THR A 181 1.81 3.07 7.72
CA THR A 181 2.41 4.39 7.53
C THR A 181 3.43 4.67 8.64
N SER A 182 4.34 5.61 8.41
CA SER A 182 5.21 6.15 9.47
C SER A 182 4.58 7.31 10.25
N ASP A 183 3.56 7.95 9.67
CA ASP A 183 2.89 9.12 10.24
C ASP A 183 1.42 9.09 9.79
N ALA A 184 0.51 8.79 10.70
CA ALA A 184 -0.91 8.80 10.40
C ALA A 184 -1.46 10.23 10.27
N MET A 185 -0.92 11.21 10.99
CA MET A 185 -1.39 12.60 10.92
C MET A 185 -1.21 13.22 9.53
N ARG A 186 -0.19 12.81 8.78
CA ARG A 186 0.07 13.26 7.40
C ARG A 186 -0.49 12.31 6.32
N PHE A 187 -1.40 11.41 6.69
CA PHE A 187 -1.85 10.33 5.80
C PHE A 187 -2.54 10.82 4.52
N GLU A 188 -3.24 11.95 4.56
CA GLU A 188 -3.86 12.56 3.37
C GLU A 188 -2.84 12.87 2.26
N SER A 189 -1.63 13.30 2.64
CA SER A 189 -0.53 13.49 1.68
C SER A 189 -0.09 12.17 1.03
N GLN A 190 -0.16 11.07 1.78
CA GLN A 190 0.13 9.74 1.24
C GLN A 190 -0.98 9.23 0.31
N ILE A 191 -2.25 9.53 0.60
CA ILE A 191 -3.37 9.20 -0.29
C ILE A 191 -3.15 9.78 -1.69
N ALA A 192 -2.66 11.02 -1.78
CA ALA A 192 -2.29 11.64 -3.05
C ALA A 192 -1.02 11.00 -3.64
N LYS A 193 0.08 10.96 -2.86
CA LYS A 193 1.40 10.50 -3.33
C LYS A 193 1.41 9.05 -3.83
N LEU A 194 0.65 8.17 -3.19
CA LEU A 194 0.61 6.73 -3.47
C LEU A 194 -0.64 6.31 -4.25
N ALA A 195 -1.46 7.28 -4.67
CA ALA A 195 -2.68 7.09 -5.45
C ALA A 195 -3.70 6.16 -4.77
N TYR A 196 -3.87 6.24 -3.44
CA TYR A 196 -4.87 5.41 -2.75
C TYR A 196 -6.30 5.80 -3.10
N HIS A 197 -6.55 7.08 -3.39
CA HIS A 197 -7.85 7.54 -3.91
C HIS A 197 -8.18 6.89 -5.27
N GLN A 198 -7.18 6.72 -6.15
CA GLN A 198 -7.29 5.98 -7.40
C GLN A 198 -7.60 4.50 -7.15
N GLN A 199 -6.92 3.86 -6.18
CA GLN A 199 -7.19 2.48 -5.78
C GLN A 199 -8.64 2.29 -5.33
N MET A 200 -9.11 3.16 -4.44
CA MET A 200 -10.45 3.06 -3.88
C MET A 200 -11.53 3.29 -4.95
N ALA A 201 -11.31 4.22 -5.88
CA ALA A 201 -12.19 4.39 -7.04
C ALA A 201 -12.22 3.14 -7.94
N PHE A 202 -11.05 2.57 -8.23
CA PHE A 202 -10.90 1.36 -9.04
C PHE A 202 -11.64 0.16 -8.41
N TYR A 203 -11.56 0.00 -7.09
CA TYR A 203 -12.25 -1.07 -6.39
C TYR A 203 -13.76 -0.84 -6.26
N ARG A 204 -14.22 0.38 -6.01
CA ARG A 204 -15.67 0.70 -5.96
C ARG A 204 -16.33 0.40 -7.31
N ASP A 205 -15.74 0.91 -8.39
CA ASP A 205 -16.28 0.74 -9.74
C ASP A 205 -16.17 -0.74 -10.18
N GLY A 206 -15.06 -1.41 -9.87
CA GLY A 206 -14.87 -2.84 -10.15
C GLY A 206 -15.87 -3.74 -9.42
N LEU A 207 -16.13 -3.49 -8.13
CA LEU A 207 -17.13 -4.23 -7.37
C LEU A 207 -18.54 -4.04 -7.96
N MET A 208 -18.92 -2.81 -8.27
CA MET A 208 -20.20 -2.51 -8.92
C MET A 208 -20.35 -3.26 -10.25
N LEU A 209 -19.30 -3.33 -11.07
CA LEU A 209 -19.33 -4.07 -12.34
C LEU A 209 -19.35 -5.59 -12.15
N ALA A 210 -18.68 -6.11 -11.12
CA ALA A 210 -18.55 -7.54 -10.87
C ALA A 210 -19.76 -8.16 -10.13
N SER A 211 -20.45 -7.40 -9.29
CA SER A 211 -21.56 -7.91 -8.46
C SER A 211 -22.83 -7.05 -8.45
N GLY A 212 -22.77 -5.81 -8.95
CA GLY A 212 -23.86 -4.83 -8.81
C GLY A 212 -23.95 -4.18 -7.43
N GLU A 213 -22.96 -4.42 -6.54
CA GLU A 213 -22.96 -3.84 -5.20
C GLU A 213 -22.33 -2.43 -5.20
N GLU A 214 -23.07 -1.46 -4.65
CA GLU A 214 -22.57 -0.11 -4.43
C GLU A 214 -22.04 0.04 -3.01
N CYS A 215 -20.80 0.53 -2.88
CA CYS A 215 -20.13 0.69 -1.59
C CYS A 215 -19.44 2.05 -1.48
N GLN A 216 -19.33 2.55 -0.25
CA GLN A 216 -18.29 3.53 0.10
C GLN A 216 -16.94 2.82 0.22
N ALA A 217 -15.85 3.60 0.23
CA ALA A 217 -14.51 3.07 0.47
C ALA A 217 -13.86 3.81 1.63
N ALA A 218 -13.29 3.06 2.57
CA ALA A 218 -12.57 3.58 3.72
C ALA A 218 -11.14 3.04 3.76
N ILE A 219 -10.25 3.84 4.35
CA ILE A 219 -8.86 3.44 4.60
C ILE A 219 -8.60 3.49 6.11
N VAL A 220 -7.95 2.45 6.61
CA VAL A 220 -7.36 2.39 7.96
C VAL A 220 -5.86 2.59 7.84
N ALA A 221 -5.39 3.77 8.23
CA ALA A 221 -3.97 4.09 8.34
C ALA A 221 -3.44 3.65 9.71
N ILE A 222 -2.37 2.85 9.70
CA ILE A 222 -1.77 2.23 10.88
C ILE A 222 -0.30 2.64 10.97
N GLU A 223 0.12 3.28 12.05
CA GLU A 223 1.54 3.52 12.28
C GLU A 223 2.29 2.23 12.61
N SER A 224 3.45 2.02 11.98
CA SER A 224 4.29 0.83 12.19
C SER A 224 5.28 0.94 13.35
N ALA A 225 5.18 1.99 14.16
CA ALA A 225 6.00 2.22 15.35
C ALA A 225 5.14 2.71 16.51
N ALA A 226 5.57 2.45 17.75
CA ALA A 226 4.89 2.93 18.94
C ALA A 226 4.74 4.48 18.91
N PRO A 227 3.56 5.03 19.28
CA PRO A 227 2.45 4.38 19.98
C PRO A 227 1.42 3.67 19.08
N PHE A 228 1.76 3.37 17.82
CA PHE A 228 0.91 2.69 16.84
C PHE A 228 -0.38 3.47 16.56
N GLY A 229 -0.26 4.77 16.27
CA GLY A 229 -1.38 5.64 15.98
C GLY A 229 -2.25 5.10 14.84
N ILE A 230 -3.57 5.22 15.00
CA ILE A 230 -4.56 4.75 14.05
C ILE A 230 -5.42 5.93 13.59
N ARG A 231 -5.57 6.09 12.27
CA ARG A 231 -6.60 6.95 11.67
C ARG A 231 -7.38 6.17 10.64
N ALA A 232 -8.69 6.08 10.83
CA ALA A 232 -9.59 5.33 9.97
C ALA A 232 -10.70 6.27 9.47
N ALA A 233 -10.88 6.40 8.15
CA ALA A 233 -11.88 7.29 7.57
C ALA A 233 -12.38 6.80 6.20
N ILE A 234 -13.60 7.19 5.84
CA ILE A 234 -14.13 7.08 4.47
C ILE A 234 -13.38 8.07 3.58
N VAL A 235 -12.98 7.63 2.39
CA VAL A 235 -12.42 8.50 1.35
C VAL A 235 -13.56 9.33 0.75
N ALA A 236 -13.43 10.65 0.79
CA ALA A 236 -14.45 11.56 0.31
C ALA A 236 -14.73 11.39 -1.19
N ASP A 237 -15.97 11.64 -1.61
CA ASP A 237 -16.41 11.36 -2.98
C ASP A 237 -15.70 12.23 -4.03
N ASP A 238 -15.26 13.43 -3.67
CA ASP A 238 -14.43 14.27 -4.54
C ASP A 238 -13.08 13.60 -4.85
N ALA A 239 -12.40 13.07 -3.84
CA ALA A 239 -11.16 12.31 -4.02
C ALA A 239 -11.40 11.02 -4.82
N ILE A 240 -12.52 10.33 -4.61
CA ILE A 240 -12.91 9.16 -5.42
C ILE A 240 -13.13 9.56 -6.88
N ASN A 241 -13.82 10.67 -7.14
CA ASN A 241 -14.07 11.15 -8.50
C ASN A 241 -12.77 11.48 -9.23
N TRP A 242 -11.82 12.16 -8.58
CA TRP A 242 -10.47 12.38 -9.10
C TRP A 242 -9.74 11.07 -9.39
N GLY A 243 -9.83 10.10 -8.47
CA GLY A 243 -9.25 8.78 -8.64
C GLY A 243 -9.84 8.05 -9.86
N ARG A 244 -11.15 8.18 -10.06
CA ARG A 244 -11.89 7.58 -11.17
C ARG A 244 -11.47 8.14 -12.51
N GLU A 245 -11.44 9.47 -12.64
CA GLU A 245 -10.95 10.13 -13.85
C GLU A 245 -9.51 9.69 -14.18
N SER A 246 -8.66 9.63 -13.15
CA SER A 246 -7.27 9.24 -13.29
C SER A 246 -7.11 7.81 -13.80
N TYR A 247 -7.73 6.79 -13.17
CA TYR A 247 -7.54 5.41 -13.60
C TYR A 247 -8.18 5.14 -14.97
N ARG A 248 -9.33 5.75 -15.28
CA ARG A 248 -9.99 5.59 -16.59
C ARG A 248 -9.12 6.16 -17.71
N ARG A 249 -8.49 7.31 -17.48
CA ARG A 249 -7.47 7.85 -18.39
C ARG A 249 -6.34 6.85 -18.62
N LEU A 250 -5.78 6.28 -17.55
CA LEU A 250 -4.69 5.30 -17.67
C LEU A 250 -5.11 4.02 -18.39
N LEU A 251 -6.33 3.53 -18.20
CA LEU A 251 -6.83 2.35 -18.94
C LEU A 251 -6.96 2.63 -20.44
N ARG A 252 -7.44 3.82 -20.83
CA ARG A 252 -7.50 4.23 -22.25
C ARG A 252 -6.11 4.35 -22.86
N GLU A 253 -5.18 4.99 -22.15
CA GLU A 253 -3.78 5.10 -22.57
C GLU A 253 -3.13 3.71 -22.71
N TYR A 254 -3.34 2.83 -21.73
CA TYR A 254 -2.88 1.45 -21.76
C TYR A 254 -3.45 0.67 -22.96
N ALA A 255 -4.76 0.76 -23.21
CA ALA A 255 -5.41 0.09 -24.33
C ALA A 255 -4.84 0.56 -25.68
N ALA A 256 -4.63 1.87 -25.84
CA ALA A 256 -4.00 2.43 -27.03
C ALA A 256 -2.55 1.95 -27.20
N CYS A 257 -1.74 1.98 -26.13
CA CYS A 257 -0.36 1.51 -26.14
C CYS A 257 -0.27 0.02 -26.50
N ARG A 258 -1.17 -0.80 -25.94
CA ARG A 258 -1.26 -2.24 -26.23
C ARG A 258 -1.62 -2.49 -27.70
N ALA A 259 -2.53 -1.72 -28.28
CA ALA A 259 -2.94 -1.85 -29.67
C ALA A 259 -1.85 -1.41 -30.66
N ALA A 260 -1.14 -0.31 -30.36
CA ALA A 260 -0.06 0.21 -31.19
C ALA A 260 1.28 -0.51 -30.96
N ASN A 261 1.41 -1.23 -29.84
CA ASN A 261 2.69 -1.72 -29.31
C ASN A 261 3.75 -0.61 -29.12
N GLU A 262 3.29 0.56 -28.70
CA GLU A 262 4.11 1.74 -28.42
C GLU A 262 3.91 2.18 -26.97
N TRP A 263 5.00 2.40 -26.24
CA TRP A 263 4.97 2.68 -24.81
C TRP A 263 5.75 3.96 -24.52
N PRO A 264 5.14 5.14 -24.67
CA PRO A 264 5.84 6.42 -24.60
C PRO A 264 6.49 6.67 -23.23
N ASN A 265 7.63 7.35 -23.26
CA ASN A 265 8.39 7.80 -22.10
C ASN A 265 8.46 9.34 -22.06
N TYR A 266 9.27 9.89 -21.15
CA TYR A 266 9.43 11.33 -21.00
C TYR A 266 9.89 12.04 -22.27
N GLU A 267 9.30 13.19 -22.53
CA GLU A 267 9.88 14.20 -23.41
C GLU A 267 10.95 15.00 -22.66
N SER A 268 12.04 15.33 -23.34
CA SER A 268 13.09 16.16 -22.73
C SER A 268 12.67 17.62 -22.75
N PRO A 269 12.70 18.34 -21.61
CA PRO A 269 12.50 19.77 -21.63
C PRO A 269 13.75 20.47 -22.15
N ASP A 270 13.59 21.66 -22.74
CA ASP A 270 14.74 22.49 -23.12
C ASP A 270 15.51 23.00 -21.89
N TYR A 271 14.82 23.22 -20.76
CA TYR A 271 15.41 23.73 -19.51
C TYR A 271 14.78 23.07 -18.27
N TRP A 272 15.59 22.87 -17.23
CA TRP A 272 15.12 22.55 -15.89
C TRP A 272 14.84 23.85 -15.12
N HIS A 273 13.64 23.97 -14.56
CA HIS A 273 13.25 25.11 -13.74
C HIS A 273 13.17 24.72 -12.27
N LEU A 274 13.49 25.67 -11.38
CA LEU A 274 13.22 25.51 -9.96
C LEU A 274 11.70 25.45 -9.73
N PRO A 275 11.23 24.56 -8.83
CA PRO A 275 9.82 24.51 -8.48
C PRO A 275 9.40 25.78 -7.71
N SER A 276 8.13 26.17 -7.81
CA SER A 276 7.60 27.41 -7.23
C SER A 276 7.86 27.55 -5.72
N TRP A 277 7.85 26.46 -4.96
CA TRP A 277 8.14 26.50 -3.53
C TRP A 277 9.60 26.87 -3.21
N ALA A 278 10.55 26.60 -4.12
CA ALA A 278 11.96 26.94 -3.92
C ALA A 278 12.27 28.40 -4.25
N THR A 279 11.38 29.06 -4.99
CA THR A 279 11.50 30.49 -5.33
C THR A 279 10.54 31.37 -4.52
N ALA A 280 9.53 30.81 -3.85
CA ALA A 280 8.59 31.53 -3.01
C ALA A 280 9.27 32.20 -1.80
N ASP A 281 10.28 31.56 -1.19
CA ASP A 281 11.05 32.17 -0.07
C ASP A 281 11.88 33.39 -0.52
N ALA A 282 12.19 33.51 -1.81
CA ALA A 282 12.92 34.66 -2.36
C ALA A 282 12.02 35.86 -2.70
N ILE A 283 10.70 35.66 -2.80
CA ILE A 283 9.72 36.72 -3.15
C ILE A 283 9.13 37.36 -1.89
N ASN A 284 9.10 36.64 -0.75
CA ASN A 284 8.60 37.19 0.52
C ASN A 284 9.56 38.16 1.24
N ASP A 285 10.74 38.46 0.67
CA ASP A 285 11.65 39.50 1.17
C ASP A 285 11.36 40.89 0.55
N GLU A 286 10.31 41.04 -0.28
CA GLU A 286 9.82 42.36 -0.69
C GLU A 286 9.17 43.07 0.50
N ILE A 287 9.88 44.05 1.06
CA ILE A 287 9.37 45.00 2.06
C ILE A 287 8.07 45.60 1.53
N VAL A 288 6.96 45.32 2.19
CA VAL A 288 5.70 46.01 1.91
C VAL A 288 5.81 47.41 2.53
N GLU A 289 5.93 48.45 1.70
CA GLU A 289 5.84 49.84 2.16
C GLU A 289 4.39 50.16 2.53
N LEU A 290 4.13 50.31 3.83
CA LEU A 290 2.85 50.83 4.33
C LEU A 290 3.00 52.32 4.65
N VAL A 291 2.17 53.16 4.03
CA VAL A 291 2.10 54.59 4.37
C VAL A 291 1.04 54.79 5.46
N ILE A 292 1.49 55.09 6.68
CA ILE A 292 0.62 55.44 7.80
C ILE A 292 0.87 56.91 8.14
N GLY A 293 -0.17 57.75 8.03
CA GLY A 293 -0.08 59.18 8.36
C GLY A 293 0.85 60.01 7.47
N GLY A 294 1.15 59.54 6.25
CA GLY A 294 2.02 60.25 5.30
C GLY A 294 3.52 59.94 5.40
N GLN A 295 3.92 58.97 6.24
CA GLN A 295 5.28 58.44 6.27
C GLN A 295 5.27 56.97 5.84
N ALA A 296 6.20 56.59 4.96
CA ALA A 296 6.42 55.20 4.57
C ALA A 296 7.15 54.46 5.70
N VAL A 297 6.58 53.34 6.13
CA VAL A 297 7.20 52.43 7.10
C VAL A 297 7.36 51.08 6.42
N GLY A 298 8.61 50.62 6.28
CA GLY A 298 8.91 49.27 5.80
C GLY A 298 8.67 48.26 6.90
N VAL A 299 7.80 47.27 6.66
CA VAL A 299 7.59 46.15 7.58
C VAL A 299 8.25 44.92 6.97
N LYS A 300 9.12 44.28 7.76
CA LYS A 300 9.65 42.93 7.49
C LYS A 300 8.68 41.89 8.03
#